data_AF-A0A382RSB0-F1
#
_entry.id   AF-A0A382RSB0-F1
#
_cell.length_a   1.000
_cell.length_b   1.000
_cell.length_c   1.000
_cell.angle_alpha   90.00
_cell.angle_beta   90.00
_cell.angle_gamma   90.00
#
_symmetry.space_group_name_H-M   'P 1'
#
loop_
_entity.id
_entity.type
_entity.pdbx_description
1 polymer ?
#
loop_
_entity_poly.entity_id
_entity_poly.type
_entity_poly.pdbx_seq_one_letter_code
_entity_poly.pdbx_strand_id
1 'polypeptide(L)'
;MEATDLRDNFLGWQCRVRQIAMREDGGRPMPGMRPHLSLTSDGNFSDEITVLLVRRDPVRDASQFRHMVLKTQDPAARYESAVQFLSATYYQRPREFSDELTGLFQPSMLLARALLARGDCVLDFRQFSASYRLPCAVRRLG
;
A
#
# COMPACT_ATOMS: atom_id res chain seq x y z
N MET A 1 -20.64 12.05 -1.60
CA MET A 1 -19.58 11.73 -2.58
C MET A 1 -19.92 10.36 -3.14
N GLU A 2 -20.05 10.24 -4.46
CA GLU A 2 -20.30 8.93 -5.08
C GLU A 2 -19.11 7.98 -4.87
N ALA A 3 -19.35 6.66 -4.89
CA ALA A 3 -18.32 5.66 -4.59
C ALA A 3 -17.10 5.75 -5.54
N THR A 4 -17.34 6.10 -6.81
CA THR A 4 -16.29 6.32 -7.82
C THR A 4 -15.41 7.52 -7.47
N ASP A 5 -16.00 8.63 -7.02
CA ASP A 5 -15.27 9.82 -6.61
C ASP A 5 -14.41 9.56 -5.37
N LEU A 6 -14.95 8.83 -4.38
CA LEU A 6 -14.20 8.46 -3.18
C LEU A 6 -12.95 7.65 -3.54
N ARG A 7 -13.11 6.62 -4.39
CA ARG A 7 -12.01 5.75 -4.81
C ARG A 7 -10.94 6.54 -5.56
N ASP A 8 -11.34 7.34 -6.54
CA ASP A 8 -10.40 8.06 -7.38
C ASP A 8 -9.64 9.14 -6.57
N ASN A 9 -10.32 9.81 -5.63
CA ASN A 9 -9.69 10.73 -4.67
C ASN A 9 -8.70 10.02 -3.74
N PHE A 10 -9.09 8.86 -3.19
CA PHE A 10 -8.21 8.05 -2.33
C PHE A 10 -6.96 7.59 -3.08
N LEU A 11 -7.11 7.07 -4.31
CA LEU A 11 -5.97 6.64 -5.13
C LEU A 11 -5.05 7.81 -5.47
N GLY A 12 -5.61 8.97 -5.85
CA GLY A 12 -4.83 10.18 -6.08
C GLY A 12 -4.01 10.60 -4.86
N TRP A 13 -4.66 10.59 -3.69
CA TRP A 13 -4.00 10.89 -2.42
C TRP A 13 -2.92 9.86 -2.05
N GLN A 14 -3.20 8.56 -2.16
CA GLN A 14 -2.24 7.50 -1.86
C GLN A 14 -1.02 7.50 -2.80
N CYS A 15 -1.23 7.81 -4.08
CA CYS A 15 -0.15 8.03 -5.04
C CYS A 15 0.72 9.23 -4.64
N ARG A 16 0.10 10.34 -4.22
CA ARG A 16 0.85 11.51 -3.76
C ARG A 16 1.69 11.23 -2.52
N VAL A 17 1.12 10.56 -1.51
CA VAL A 17 1.86 10.17 -0.29
C VAL A 17 3.05 9.28 -0.63
N ARG A 18 2.86 8.25 -1.47
CA ARG A 18 3.96 7.36 -1.88
C ARG A 18 5.01 8.06 -2.74
N GLN A 19 4.61 9.00 -3.57
CA GLN A 19 5.57 9.80 -4.34
C GLN A 19 6.47 10.64 -3.43
N ILE A 20 5.89 11.28 -2.40
CA ILE A 20 6.66 12.02 -1.38
C ILE A 20 7.60 11.07 -0.65
N ALA A 21 7.10 9.94 -0.16
CA ALA A 21 7.90 8.93 0.52
C ALA A 21 9.14 8.51 -0.29
N MET A 22 8.97 8.24 -1.59
CA MET A 22 10.05 7.82 -2.47
C MET A 22 11.05 8.93 -2.82
N ARG A 23 10.60 10.19 -2.87
CA ARG A 23 11.45 11.33 -3.27
C ARG A 23 12.16 11.99 -2.09
N GLU A 24 11.52 12.01 -0.93
CA GLU A 24 11.93 12.85 0.19
C GLU A 24 12.32 12.03 1.44
N ASP A 25 11.78 10.81 1.60
CA ASP A 25 12.01 9.96 2.79
C ASP A 25 12.70 8.63 2.44
N GLY A 26 13.43 8.61 1.32
CA GLY A 26 14.19 7.45 0.87
C GLY A 26 13.37 6.19 0.65
N GLY A 27 12.06 6.29 0.44
CA GLY A 27 11.15 5.16 0.24
C GLY A 27 10.56 4.55 1.53
N ARG A 28 10.77 5.17 2.70
CA ARG A 28 10.20 4.70 3.96
C ARG A 28 8.68 4.89 3.99
N PRO A 29 7.89 3.92 4.51
CA PRO A 29 6.45 4.08 4.60
C PRO A 29 6.04 5.23 5.52
N MET A 30 5.41 6.25 4.94
CA MET A 30 4.80 7.36 5.69
C MET A 30 3.50 6.91 6.40
N PRO A 31 3.01 7.64 7.43
CA PRO A 31 1.76 7.31 8.12
C PRO A 31 0.56 7.04 7.19
N GLY A 32 0.42 7.78 6.08
CA GLY A 32 -0.64 7.54 5.09
C GLY A 32 -0.57 6.18 4.37
N MET A 33 0.57 5.48 4.45
CA MET A 33 0.77 4.12 3.93
C MET A 33 0.58 3.05 5.01
N ARG A 34 0.32 3.47 6.25
CA ARG A 34 0.27 2.64 7.44
C ARG A 34 -1.08 2.80 8.16
N PRO A 35 -2.20 2.36 7.57
CA PRO A 35 -3.50 2.51 8.18
C PRO A 35 -3.60 1.79 9.52
N HIS A 36 -4.41 2.36 10.40
CA HIS A 36 -4.93 1.65 11.56
C HIS A 36 -5.99 0.65 11.10
N LEU A 37 -5.86 -0.60 11.54
CA LEU A 37 -6.75 -1.67 11.13
C LEU A 37 -7.74 -1.99 12.24
N SER A 38 -9.04 -2.01 11.93
CA SER A 38 -10.07 -2.48 12.86
C SER A 38 -10.78 -3.70 12.32
N LEU A 39 -10.94 -4.72 13.17
CA LEU A 39 -11.82 -5.87 12.93
C LEU A 39 -13.27 -5.55 13.30
N THR A 40 -13.53 -4.38 13.88
CA THR A 40 -14.84 -3.98 14.39
C THR A 40 -15.27 -2.65 13.78
N SER A 41 -16.56 -2.46 13.54
CA SER A 41 -17.10 -1.18 13.05
C SER A 41 -17.05 -0.10 14.13
N ASP A 42 -16.93 -0.53 15.38
CA ASP A 42 -16.98 0.20 16.65
C ASP A 42 -15.72 1.05 16.91
N GLY A 43 -14.68 0.91 16.08
CA GLY A 43 -13.52 1.81 16.09
C GLY A 43 -12.43 1.46 17.09
N ASN A 44 -12.45 0.23 17.64
CA ASN A 44 -11.30 -0.31 18.36
C ASN A 44 -10.26 -0.80 17.33
N PHE A 45 -9.40 0.13 16.92
CA PHE A 45 -8.32 -0.16 15.98
C PHE A 45 -7.18 -0.92 16.66
N SER A 46 -6.67 -1.93 15.97
CA SER A 46 -5.39 -2.58 16.26
C SER A 46 -4.21 -1.71 15.80
N ASP A 47 -3.00 -2.27 15.94
CA ASP A 47 -1.76 -1.71 15.42
C ASP A 47 -1.84 -1.29 13.94
N GLU A 48 -0.98 -0.34 13.58
CA GLU A 48 -0.77 0.07 12.20
C GLU A 48 -0.16 -1.06 11.36
N ILE A 49 -0.66 -1.22 10.14
CA ILE A 49 -0.11 -2.18 9.17
C ILE A 49 0.45 -1.44 7.96
N THR A 50 1.59 -1.87 7.40
CA THR A 50 2.07 -1.30 6.14
C THR A 50 1.33 -1.94 4.96
N VAL A 51 0.74 -1.11 4.09
CA VAL A 51 0.05 -1.58 2.88
C VAL A 51 0.70 -1.08 1.59
N LEU A 52 0.66 -1.92 0.55
CA LEU A 52 1.09 -1.60 -0.80
C LEU A 52 -0.11 -1.43 -1.73
N LEU A 53 -0.03 -0.45 -2.63
CA LEU A 53 -0.99 -0.27 -3.72
C LEU A 53 -0.72 -1.29 -4.83
N VAL A 54 -1.77 -1.94 -5.33
CA VAL A 54 -1.66 -2.91 -6.42
C VAL A 54 -1.89 -2.24 -7.77
N ARG A 55 -0.94 -2.43 -8.69
CA ARG A 55 -1.05 -2.01 -10.09
C ARG A 55 -2.06 -2.87 -10.84
N ARG A 56 -2.82 -2.26 -11.76
CA ARG A 56 -3.75 -3.02 -12.63
C ARG A 56 -3.02 -4.00 -13.55
N ASP A 57 -1.86 -3.59 -14.07
CA ASP A 57 -0.95 -4.44 -14.83
C ASP A 57 0.45 -4.37 -14.21
N PRO A 58 0.82 -5.34 -13.34
CA PRO A 58 2.10 -5.35 -12.66
C PRO A 58 3.22 -6.03 -13.46
N VAL A 59 2.95 -6.61 -14.64
CA VAL A 59 3.91 -7.51 -15.32
C VAL A 59 5.21 -6.78 -15.67
N ARG A 60 5.09 -5.58 -16.22
CA ARG A 60 6.24 -4.75 -16.61
C ARG A 60 7.08 -4.35 -15.38
N ASP A 61 6.40 -3.91 -14.32
CA ASP A 61 7.07 -3.44 -13.10
C ASP A 61 7.76 -4.61 -12.38
N ALA A 62 7.12 -5.78 -12.31
CA ALA A 62 7.70 -6.99 -11.76
C ALA A 62 8.95 -7.44 -12.53
N SER A 63 8.93 -7.35 -13.87
CA SER A 63 10.11 -7.61 -14.70
C SER A 63 11.25 -6.64 -14.39
N GLN A 64 10.93 -5.35 -14.22
CA GLN A 64 11.92 -4.33 -13.85
C GLN A 64 12.55 -4.60 -12.48
N PHE A 65 11.74 -4.94 -11.46
CA PHE A 65 12.27 -5.32 -10.13
C PHE A 65 13.12 -6.59 -10.20
N ARG A 66 12.72 -7.60 -10.99
CA ARG A 66 13.51 -8.81 -11.20
C ARG A 66 14.86 -8.46 -11.83
N HIS A 67 14.90 -7.58 -12.82
CA HIS A 67 16.14 -7.12 -13.42
C HIS A 67 17.06 -6.45 -12.40
N MET A 68 16.54 -5.56 -11.53
CA MET A 68 17.32 -4.93 -10.46
C MET A 68 17.95 -5.96 -9.51
N VAL A 69 17.18 -6.97 -9.10
CA VAL A 69 17.64 -8.03 -8.19
C VAL A 69 18.71 -8.91 -8.86
N LEU A 70 18.56 -9.23 -10.14
CA LEU A 70 19.52 -10.07 -10.88
C LEU A 70 20.81 -9.32 -11.25
N LYS A 71 20.74 -7.99 -11.43
CA LYS A 71 21.88 -7.16 -11.85
C LYS A 71 23.00 -7.10 -10.82
N THR A 72 22.68 -7.13 -9.52
CA THR A 72 23.67 -7.03 -8.44
C THR A 72 23.20 -7.78 -7.21
N GLN A 73 24.11 -8.30 -6.39
CA GLN A 73 23.80 -8.89 -5.08
C GLN A 73 23.89 -7.89 -3.92
N ASP A 74 24.45 -6.71 -4.15
CA ASP A 74 24.57 -5.66 -3.15
C ASP A 74 23.17 -5.14 -2.73
N PRO A 75 22.76 -5.30 -1.46
CA PRO A 75 21.48 -4.82 -0.97
C PRO A 75 21.30 -3.31 -1.09
N ALA A 76 22.37 -2.51 -0.90
CA ALA A 76 22.29 -1.05 -0.96
C ALA A 76 22.00 -0.59 -2.40
N ALA A 77 22.75 -1.11 -3.38
CA ALA A 77 22.53 -0.80 -4.79
C ALA A 77 21.13 -1.22 -5.28
N ARG A 78 20.60 -2.36 -4.80
CA ARG A 78 19.23 -2.80 -5.10
C ARG A 78 18.18 -1.82 -4.55
N TYR A 79 18.37 -1.42 -3.29
CA TYR A 79 17.48 -0.48 -2.62
C TYR A 79 17.44 0.86 -3.34
N GLU A 80 18.61 1.44 -3.62
CA GLU A 80 18.73 2.71 -4.35
C GLU A 80 18.09 2.64 -5.73
N SER A 81 18.32 1.56 -6.48
CA SER A 81 17.70 1.35 -7.80
C SER A 81 16.17 1.29 -7.72
N ALA A 82 15.64 0.60 -6.71
CA ALA A 82 14.20 0.50 -6.49
C ALA A 82 13.58 1.85 -6.11
N VAL A 83 14.21 2.60 -5.20
CA VAL A 83 13.77 3.95 -4.82
C VAL A 83 13.84 4.90 -6.01
N GLN A 84 14.89 4.85 -6.81
CA GLN A 84 15.01 5.66 -8.03
C GLN A 84 13.89 5.36 -9.02
N PHE A 85 13.58 4.08 -9.26
CA PHE A 85 12.49 3.69 -10.15
C PHE A 85 11.12 4.14 -9.64
N LEU A 86 10.84 3.92 -8.34
CA LEU A 86 9.58 4.26 -7.71
C LEU A 86 9.37 5.79 -7.55
N SER A 87 10.45 6.55 -7.40
CA SER A 87 10.41 8.02 -7.26
C SER A 87 10.15 8.75 -8.59
N ALA A 88 10.36 8.09 -9.73
CA ALA A 88 10.22 8.66 -11.06
C ALA A 88 8.74 8.93 -11.43
N THR A 89 8.17 8.11 -12.31
CA THR A 89 6.80 8.27 -12.83
C THR A 89 5.81 7.26 -12.26
N TYR A 90 6.28 6.30 -11.47
CA TYR A 90 5.49 5.17 -10.97
C TYR A 90 4.17 5.58 -10.31
N TYR A 91 4.20 6.61 -9.45
CA TYR A 91 3.01 7.11 -8.74
C TYR A 91 2.34 8.33 -9.40
N GLN A 92 2.70 8.70 -10.63
CA GLN A 92 2.12 9.89 -11.29
C GLN A 92 0.72 9.65 -11.87
N ARG A 93 0.31 8.39 -12.03
CA ARG A 93 -0.94 8.01 -12.71
C ARG A 93 -1.82 7.14 -11.79
N PRO A 94 -2.72 7.74 -10.99
CA PRO A 94 -3.56 6.99 -10.05
C PRO A 94 -4.48 5.97 -10.72
N ARG A 95 -4.99 6.26 -11.93
CA ARG A 95 -5.87 5.37 -12.71
C ARG A 95 -5.23 4.02 -13.09
N GLU A 96 -3.91 3.98 -13.01
CA GLU A 96 -3.06 2.85 -13.36
C GLU A 96 -2.93 1.87 -12.16
N PHE A 97 -3.52 2.21 -11.02
CA PHE A 97 -3.69 1.35 -9.83
C PHE A 97 -5.12 0.80 -9.73
N SER A 98 -5.22 -0.36 -9.10
CA SER A 98 -6.48 -1.01 -8.76
C SER A 98 -7.02 -0.47 -7.44
N ASP A 99 -8.20 -0.94 -7.06
CA ASP A 99 -8.79 -0.75 -5.73
C ASP A 99 -8.28 -1.76 -4.69
N GLU A 100 -7.32 -2.62 -5.05
CA GLU A 100 -6.73 -3.58 -4.15
C GLU A 100 -5.49 -3.03 -3.41
N LEU A 101 -5.39 -3.41 -2.14
CA LEU A 101 -4.24 -3.18 -1.27
C LEU A 101 -3.71 -4.51 -0.77
N THR A 102 -2.41 -4.59 -0.55
CA THR A 102 -1.78 -5.78 0.03
C THR A 102 -1.04 -5.42 1.30
N GLY A 103 -1.25 -6.19 2.36
CA GLY A 103 -0.50 -6.12 3.60
C GLY A 103 0.33 -7.38 3.78
N LEU A 104 1.54 -7.24 4.29
CA LEU A 104 2.39 -8.38 4.64
C LEU A 104 2.21 -8.70 6.13
N PHE A 105 1.78 -9.92 6.42
CA PHE A 105 1.59 -10.41 7.78
C PHE A 105 2.42 -11.67 8.01
N GLN A 106 2.93 -11.83 9.24
CA GLN A 106 3.54 -13.09 9.65
C GLN A 106 2.45 -14.18 9.78
N PRO A 107 2.65 -15.40 9.26
CA PRO A 107 1.63 -16.46 9.31
C PRO A 107 1.16 -16.85 10.73
N SER A 108 2.03 -16.67 11.73
CA SER A 108 1.73 -16.92 13.15
C SER A 108 0.93 -15.80 13.81
N MET A 109 0.75 -14.66 13.13
CA MET A 109 0.07 -13.50 13.70
C MET A 109 -1.43 -13.77 13.83
N LEU A 110 -1.96 -13.66 15.05
CA LEU A 110 -3.38 -13.84 15.32
C LEU A 110 -4.24 -12.89 14.48
N LEU A 111 -3.74 -11.67 14.22
CA LEU A 111 -4.41 -10.68 13.38
C LEU A 111 -4.71 -11.21 11.97
N ALA A 112 -3.74 -11.87 11.32
CA ALA A 112 -3.93 -12.40 9.97
C ALA A 112 -5.00 -13.50 9.93
N ARG A 113 -5.02 -14.38 10.95
CA ARG A 113 -6.05 -15.42 11.08
C ARG A 113 -7.43 -14.81 11.32
N ALA A 114 -7.52 -13.80 12.18
CA ALA A 114 -8.77 -13.11 12.46
C ALA A 114 -9.32 -12.37 11.22
N LEU A 115 -8.44 -11.70 10.46
CA LEU A 115 -8.77 -11.06 9.20
C LEU A 115 -9.35 -12.04 8.17
N LEU A 116 -8.69 -13.19 8.00
CA LEU A 116 -9.16 -14.22 7.07
C LEU A 116 -10.45 -14.90 7.52
N ALA A 117 -10.63 -15.11 8.82
CA ALA A 117 -11.84 -15.72 9.37
C ALA A 117 -13.06 -14.81 9.22
N ARG A 118 -12.87 -13.49 9.33
CA ARG A 118 -13.95 -12.50 9.17
C ARG A 118 -14.25 -12.17 7.71
N GLY A 119 -13.22 -12.08 6.87
CA GLY A 119 -13.36 -11.69 5.46
C GLY A 119 -13.58 -10.19 5.23
N ASP A 120 -13.60 -9.38 6.28
CA ASP A 120 -13.70 -7.93 6.22
C ASP A 120 -12.86 -7.22 7.29
N CYS A 121 -12.56 -5.95 7.05
CA CYS A 121 -11.98 -5.04 8.03
C CYS A 121 -12.28 -3.57 7.67
N VAL A 122 -11.92 -2.66 8.58
CA VAL A 122 -11.90 -1.22 8.31
C VAL A 122 -10.47 -0.73 8.39
N LEU A 123 -10.01 -0.02 7.37
CA LEU A 123 -8.71 0.66 7.35
C LEU A 123 -8.91 2.17 7.53
N ASP A 124 -8.27 2.74 8.54
CA ASP A 124 -8.24 4.17 8.79
C ASP A 124 -6.88 4.76 8.45
N PHE A 125 -6.84 5.52 7.37
CA PHE A 125 -5.66 6.18 6.84
C PHE A 125 -5.64 7.65 7.24
N ARG A 126 -4.48 8.15 7.68
CA ARG A 126 -4.30 9.56 8.06
C ARG A 126 -2.92 10.06 7.61
N GLN A 127 -2.88 11.18 6.89
CA GLN A 127 -1.64 11.88 6.54
C GLN A 127 -1.96 13.33 6.14
N PHE A 128 -1.12 14.27 6.59
CA PHE A 128 -1.35 15.71 6.41
C PHE A 128 -2.73 16.09 6.96
N SER A 129 -3.57 16.78 6.18
CA SER A 129 -4.93 17.18 6.55
C SER A 129 -6.02 16.21 6.07
N ALA A 130 -5.66 15.10 5.42
CA ALA A 130 -6.63 14.16 4.85
C ALA A 130 -6.70 12.86 5.67
N SER A 131 -7.91 12.31 5.77
CA SER A 131 -8.17 11.01 6.36
C SER A 131 -9.19 10.22 5.53
N TYR A 132 -9.02 8.90 5.52
CA TYR A 132 -9.90 7.97 4.80
C TYR A 132 -10.18 6.77 5.68
N ARG A 133 -11.45 6.56 6.03
CA ARG A 133 -11.92 5.36 6.72
C ARG A 133 -12.65 4.48 5.72
N LEU A 134 -12.04 3.36 5.34
CA LEU A 134 -12.50 2.51 4.25
C LEU A 134 -12.90 1.12 4.77
N PRO A 135 -14.14 0.66 4.54
CA PRO A 135 -14.47 -0.75 4.68
C PRO A 135 -13.81 -1.54 3.54
N CYS A 136 -13.17 -2.66 3.88
CA CYS A 136 -12.42 -3.47 2.93
C CYS A 136 -12.81 -4.94 3.07
N ALA A 137 -12.98 -5.61 1.93
CA ALA A 137 -13.03 -7.06 1.87
C ALA A 137 -11.61 -7.63 1.99
N VAL A 138 -11.47 -8.78 2.63
CA VAL A 138 -10.19 -9.44 2.90
C VAL A 138 -10.15 -10.77 2.19
N ARG A 139 -9.04 -11.04 1.48
CA ARG A 139 -8.72 -12.35 0.90
C ARG A 139 -7.25 -12.68 1.07
N ARG A 140 -6.93 -13.97 1.16
CA ARG A 140 -5.54 -14.45 1.12
C ARG A 140 -5.02 -14.39 -0.31
N LEU A 141 -3.82 -13.86 -0.51
CA LEU A 141 -3.06 -14.03 -1.74
C LEU A 141 -2.36 -15.39 -1.74
N GLY A 142 -2.57 -16.17 -2.79
CA GLY A 142 -2.01 -17.51 -2.98
C GLY A 142 -0.61 -17.49 -3.57
#